data_AF-A0A1H2GQK9-F1
#
_entry.id   AF-A0A1H2GQK9-F1
#
_cell.length_a   1.000
_cell.length_b   1.000
_cell.length_c   1.000
_cell.angle_alpha   90.00
_cell.angle_beta   90.00
_cell.angle_gamma   90.00
#
_symmetry.space_group_name_H-M   'P 1'
#
loop_
_entity.id
_entity.type
_entity.pdbx_description
1 polymer ?
#
loop_
_entity_poly.entity_id
_entity_poly.type
_entity_poly.pdbx_seq_one_letter_code
_entity_poly.pdbx_strand_id
1 'polypeptide(L)'
;MSRFFISPHPTFGSYAKPKEYLVEQSPYFWWWYALTLNEQYSRLCEQKTEQILLAESQTESEQKMLKVYEDFGDVRYEGSPYVAFAQWWSRKVASGEKRGEYLFAEPAIQGMSVRVVKAKEAAEALVGSAETLLVSIPLSLQRQHIDKALNKILKKHLVSKAMGREVRNPKHSQSLYSLSKPAVPAVLKKTFELMDAKHAAELRGVPLGNVELAEVVRLAYSERAKSDEISTEANRRRNISITVSRYISNAKSMIENAGYGLFP
;
A
#
# COMPACT_ATOMS: atom_id res chain seq x y z
N MET A 1 3.47 20.59 0.78
CA MET A 1 4.65 19.74 1.01
C MET A 1 4.31 18.33 0.56
N SER A 2 5.23 17.62 -0.10
CA SER A 2 5.02 16.20 -0.44
C SER A 2 4.92 15.40 0.85
N ARG A 3 3.86 14.59 1.01
CA ARG A 3 3.72 13.66 2.13
C ARG A 3 4.72 12.52 1.95
N PHE A 4 5.19 11.93 3.05
CA PHE A 4 6.12 10.81 3.02
C PHE A 4 5.36 9.49 3.13
N PHE A 5 5.71 8.53 2.26
CA PHE A 5 5.13 7.19 2.24
C PHE A 5 6.24 6.16 2.38
N ILE A 6 6.01 5.11 3.17
CA ILE A 6 6.98 4.03 3.35
C ILE A 6 7.08 3.14 2.10
N SER A 7 5.94 2.92 1.43
CA SER A 7 5.85 2.14 0.18
C SER A 7 5.56 3.03 -1.01
N PRO A 8 5.79 2.57 -2.25
CA PRO A 8 5.46 3.34 -3.45
C PRO A 8 4.00 3.80 -3.40
N HIS A 9 3.76 5.11 -3.48
CA HIS A 9 2.41 5.66 -3.52
C HIS A 9 1.93 5.75 -4.97
N PRO A 10 0.61 5.81 -5.22
CA PRO A 10 0.12 5.82 -6.58
C PRO A 10 0.51 7.13 -7.27
N THR A 11 0.88 7.00 -8.54
CA THR A 11 0.99 8.13 -9.45
C THR A 11 0.01 7.88 -10.59
N PHE A 12 -0.78 8.89 -10.95
CA PHE A 12 -1.90 8.68 -11.88
C PHE A 12 -1.57 9.15 -13.31
N GLY A 13 -0.62 10.07 -13.45
CA GLY A 13 -0.47 10.85 -14.68
C GLY A 13 -1.64 11.83 -14.81
N SER A 14 -2.77 11.37 -15.34
CA SER A 14 -4.04 12.12 -15.36
C SER A 14 -5.05 11.47 -14.43
N TYR A 15 -5.77 12.27 -13.64
CA TYR A 15 -6.86 11.75 -12.79
C TYR A 15 -8.06 11.27 -13.61
N ALA A 16 -8.33 11.87 -14.77
CA ALA A 16 -9.45 11.50 -15.63
C ALA A 16 -9.15 10.24 -16.48
N LYS A 17 -7.86 10.01 -16.80
CA LYS A 17 -7.39 8.83 -17.53
C LYS A 17 -6.09 8.31 -16.89
N PRO A 18 -6.18 7.65 -15.74
CA PRO A 18 -5.00 7.14 -15.04
C PRO A 18 -4.26 6.10 -15.87
N LYS A 19 -2.93 6.10 -15.81
CA LYS A 19 -2.12 5.04 -16.42
C LYS A 19 -2.08 3.84 -15.49
N GLU A 20 -2.65 2.71 -15.92
CA GLU A 20 -2.81 1.48 -15.14
C GLU A 20 -1.50 1.06 -14.46
N TYR A 21 -0.42 0.93 -15.23
CA TYR A 21 0.87 0.46 -14.72
C TYR A 21 1.45 1.33 -13.60
N LEU A 22 1.12 2.63 -13.54
CA LEU A 22 1.58 3.54 -12.48
C LEU A 22 0.75 3.38 -11.20
N VAL A 23 -0.55 3.11 -11.36
CA VAL A 23 -1.47 2.87 -10.24
C VAL A 23 -1.15 1.52 -9.60
N GLU A 24 -0.93 0.49 -10.42
CA GLU A 24 -0.62 -0.87 -9.97
C GLU A 24 0.73 -1.02 -9.25
N GLN A 25 1.67 -0.07 -9.42
CA GLN A 25 2.89 -0.04 -8.61
C GLN A 25 2.62 0.27 -7.13
N SER A 26 1.45 0.80 -6.80
CA SER A 26 1.09 1.15 -5.44
C SER A 26 0.41 -0.03 -4.72
N PRO A 27 0.95 -0.55 -3.60
CA PRO A 27 0.22 -1.51 -2.77
C PRO A 27 -1.09 -0.93 -2.22
N TYR A 28 -1.20 0.39 -2.07
CA TYR A 28 -2.42 1.03 -1.59
C TYR A 28 -3.58 0.95 -2.59
N PHE A 29 -3.29 0.82 -3.90
CA PHE A 29 -4.31 0.50 -4.90
C PHE A 29 -4.88 -0.89 -4.66
N TRP A 30 -4.02 -1.88 -4.45
CA TRP A 30 -4.42 -3.26 -4.21
C TRP A 30 -5.16 -3.43 -2.87
N TRP A 31 -4.82 -2.62 -1.87
CA TRP A 31 -5.60 -2.55 -0.62
C TRP A 31 -7.02 -2.09 -0.90
N TRP A 32 -7.17 -0.93 -1.55
CA TRP A 32 -8.48 -0.40 -1.92
C TRP A 32 -9.26 -1.41 -2.79
N TYR A 33 -8.62 -2.01 -3.79
CA TYR A 33 -9.23 -3.01 -4.68
C TYR A 33 -9.66 -4.28 -3.93
N ALA A 34 -8.87 -4.75 -2.97
CA ALA A 34 -9.27 -5.86 -2.12
C ALA A 34 -10.55 -5.56 -1.33
N LEU A 35 -10.71 -4.31 -0.89
CA LEU A 35 -11.92 -3.87 -0.20
C LEU A 35 -13.15 -3.86 -1.13
N THR A 36 -12.98 -3.51 -2.41
CA THR A 36 -14.08 -3.58 -3.40
C THR A 36 -14.56 -5.01 -3.67
N LEU A 37 -13.70 -6.01 -3.39
CA LEU A 37 -14.03 -7.42 -3.53
C LEU A 37 -14.55 -8.06 -2.22
N ASN A 38 -14.58 -7.31 -1.11
CA ASN A 38 -15.04 -7.82 0.17
C ASN A 38 -16.58 -7.74 0.25
N GLU A 39 -17.24 -8.90 0.27
CA GLU A 39 -18.70 -8.99 0.29
C GLU A 39 -19.32 -8.38 1.56
N GLN A 40 -18.70 -8.58 2.73
CA GLN A 40 -19.20 -8.04 3.99
C GLN A 40 -19.11 -6.51 3.99
N TYR A 41 -17.99 -5.97 3.50
CA TYR A 41 -17.82 -4.52 3.34
C TYR A 41 -18.80 -3.94 2.32
N SER A 42 -19.05 -4.66 1.22
CA SER A 42 -20.01 -4.25 0.19
C SER A 42 -21.43 -4.16 0.73
N ARG A 43 -21.86 -5.14 1.54
CA ARG A 43 -23.16 -5.10 2.26
C ARG A 43 -23.23 -3.94 3.25
N LEU A 44 -22.14 -3.66 3.97
CA LEU A 44 -22.08 -2.51 4.86
C LEU A 44 -22.22 -1.19 4.09
N CYS A 45 -21.58 -1.06 2.94
CA CYS A 45 -21.72 0.12 2.08
C CYS A 45 -23.17 0.33 1.61
N GLU A 46 -23.86 -0.75 1.25
CA GLU A 46 -25.28 -0.74 0.88
C GLU A 46 -26.15 -0.27 2.05
N GLN A 47 -26.04 -0.90 3.21
CA GLN A 47 -26.80 -0.54 4.42
C GLN A 47 -26.60 0.92 4.83
N LYS A 48 -25.35 1.43 4.75
CA LYS A 48 -25.05 2.84 5.08
C LYS A 48 -25.57 3.82 4.04
N THR A 49 -25.64 3.43 2.77
CA THR A 49 -26.24 4.23 1.70
C THR A 49 -27.76 4.34 1.90
N GLU A 50 -28.40 3.24 2.30
CA GLU A 50 -29.84 3.15 2.56
C GLU A 50 -30.26 3.70 3.94
N GLN A 51 -29.31 4.20 4.73
CA GLN A 51 -29.51 4.70 6.10
C GLN A 51 -30.15 3.66 7.04
N ILE A 52 -29.93 2.38 6.78
CA ILE A 52 -30.42 1.30 7.64
C ILE A 52 -29.64 1.35 8.96
N LEU A 53 -30.37 1.41 10.08
CA LEU A 53 -29.78 1.37 11.42
C LEU A 53 -29.05 0.05 11.62
N LEU A 54 -27.75 0.12 11.92
CA LEU A 54 -26.99 -1.05 12.37
C LEU A 54 -27.42 -1.42 13.78
N ALA A 55 -27.55 -2.72 14.07
CA ALA A 55 -27.96 -3.22 15.37
C ALA A 55 -27.09 -2.66 16.52
N GLU A 56 -27.71 -2.46 17.70
CA GLU A 56 -27.08 -1.85 18.88
C GLU A 56 -25.95 -2.69 19.50
N SER A 57 -25.88 -3.99 19.16
CA SER A 57 -24.82 -4.90 19.58
C SER A 57 -23.96 -5.27 18.38
N GLN A 58 -22.84 -4.56 18.22
CA GLN A 58 -21.85 -4.84 17.18
C GLN A 58 -20.73 -5.69 17.76
N THR A 59 -20.40 -6.76 17.07
CA THR A 59 -19.20 -7.56 17.35
C THR A 59 -17.93 -6.71 17.17
N GLU A 60 -16.82 -7.11 17.79
CA GLU A 60 -15.53 -6.42 17.63
C GLU A 60 -15.11 -6.34 16.14
N SER A 61 -15.41 -7.37 15.36
CA SER A 61 -15.14 -7.43 13.92
C SER A 61 -15.95 -6.41 13.13
N GLU A 62 -17.24 -6.25 13.47
CA GLU A 62 -18.11 -5.23 12.83
C GLU A 62 -17.65 -3.83 13.20
N GLN A 63 -17.25 -3.58 14.44
CA GLN A 63 -16.69 -2.28 14.87
C GLN A 63 -15.42 -1.92 14.10
N LYS A 64 -14.51 -2.89 13.90
CA LYS A 64 -13.31 -2.67 13.06
C LYS A 64 -13.68 -2.33 11.62
N MET A 65 -14.64 -3.05 11.04
CA MET A 65 -15.10 -2.79 9.67
C MET A 65 -15.81 -1.45 9.54
N LEU A 66 -16.56 -1.03 10.56
CA LEU A 66 -17.18 0.28 10.61
C LEU A 66 -16.17 1.41 10.64
N LYS A 67 -15.08 1.26 11.41
CA LYS A 67 -13.97 2.21 11.38
C LYS A 67 -13.36 2.32 9.98
N VAL A 68 -13.15 1.19 9.31
CA VAL A 68 -12.69 1.18 7.90
C VAL A 68 -13.70 1.90 7.00
N TYR A 69 -15.00 1.73 7.21
CA TYR A 69 -16.03 2.45 6.48
C TYR A 69 -16.02 3.96 6.73
N GLU A 70 -15.81 4.41 7.96
CA GLU A 70 -15.70 5.83 8.29
C GLU A 70 -14.52 6.50 7.55
N ASP A 71 -13.40 5.79 7.42
CA ASP A 71 -12.19 6.28 6.78
C ASP A 71 -12.22 6.17 5.24
N PHE A 72 -12.63 5.01 4.71
CA PHE A 72 -12.63 4.71 3.28
C PHE A 72 -13.92 5.15 2.58
N GLY A 73 -15.06 5.08 3.27
CA GLY A 73 -16.40 5.27 2.71
C GLY A 73 -16.80 4.19 1.71
N ASP A 74 -17.84 4.46 0.92
CA ASP A 74 -18.21 3.57 -0.18
C ASP A 74 -17.10 3.50 -1.24
N VAL A 75 -16.59 2.29 -1.44
CA VAL A 75 -15.53 1.98 -2.42
C VAL A 75 -16.06 1.27 -3.66
N ARG A 76 -17.35 0.90 -3.68
CA ARG A 76 -17.97 0.28 -4.84
C ARG A 76 -17.90 1.24 -6.02
N TYR A 77 -17.75 0.70 -7.21
CA TYR A 77 -17.56 1.49 -8.41
C TYR A 77 -18.13 0.77 -9.64
N GLU A 78 -18.40 1.56 -10.67
CA GLU A 78 -18.72 1.07 -12.02
C GLU A 78 -17.62 1.47 -13.00
N GLY A 79 -17.40 0.62 -14.01
CA GLY A 79 -16.40 0.88 -15.04
C GLY A 79 -14.97 0.62 -14.57
N SER A 80 -14.09 1.62 -14.70
CA SER A 80 -12.64 1.42 -14.52
C SER A 80 -12.22 1.51 -13.05
N PRO A 81 -11.60 0.46 -12.46
CA PRO A 81 -11.06 0.52 -11.10
C PRO A 81 -10.01 1.62 -10.94
N TYR A 82 -9.23 1.89 -11.98
CA TYR A 82 -8.17 2.89 -11.92
C TYR A 82 -8.72 4.31 -11.81
N VAL A 83 -9.79 4.63 -12.55
CA VAL A 83 -10.48 5.93 -12.47
C VAL A 83 -11.16 6.07 -11.12
N ALA A 84 -11.90 5.03 -10.70
CA ALA A 84 -12.57 5.01 -9.40
C ALA A 84 -11.58 5.21 -8.25
N PHE A 85 -10.47 4.49 -8.25
CA PHE A 85 -9.42 4.65 -7.24
C PHE A 85 -8.79 6.05 -7.28
N ALA A 86 -8.53 6.61 -8.46
CA ALA A 86 -7.95 7.95 -8.58
C ALA A 86 -8.88 9.03 -7.98
N GLN A 87 -10.19 8.90 -8.21
CA GLN A 87 -11.20 9.78 -7.62
C GLN A 87 -11.30 9.57 -6.11
N TRP A 88 -11.39 8.31 -5.66
CA TRP A 88 -11.41 7.94 -4.25
C TRP A 88 -10.19 8.49 -3.49
N TRP A 89 -8.99 8.32 -4.06
CA TRP A 89 -7.72 8.77 -3.49
C TRP A 89 -7.67 10.29 -3.34
N SER A 90 -8.15 11.02 -4.35
CA SER A 90 -8.04 12.48 -4.43
C SER A 90 -9.16 13.25 -3.74
N ARG A 91 -10.24 12.57 -3.36
CA ARG A 91 -11.34 13.16 -2.58
C ARG A 91 -10.80 13.77 -1.29
N LYS A 92 -11.26 14.96 -0.96
CA LYS A 92 -10.84 15.66 0.26
C LYS A 92 -11.55 15.11 1.49
N VAL A 93 -10.80 14.88 2.56
CA VAL A 93 -11.34 14.60 3.89
C VAL A 93 -11.54 15.91 4.67
N ALA A 94 -12.13 15.85 5.86
CA ALA A 94 -12.43 17.04 6.67
C ALA A 94 -11.21 17.93 6.96
N SER A 95 -10.00 17.35 7.04
CA SER A 95 -8.75 18.11 7.20
C SER A 95 -8.33 18.91 5.95
N GLY A 96 -9.00 18.74 4.81
CA GLY A 96 -8.62 19.33 3.53
C GLY A 96 -7.50 18.58 2.79
N GLU A 97 -6.98 17.49 3.35
CA GLU A 97 -6.03 16.59 2.68
C GLU A 97 -6.73 15.65 1.70
N LYS A 98 -5.98 15.12 0.71
CA LYS A 98 -6.51 14.03 -0.13
C LYS A 98 -6.64 12.78 0.74
N ARG A 99 -7.75 12.05 0.61
CA ARG A 99 -8.05 10.85 1.41
C ARG A 99 -6.89 9.87 1.46
N GLY A 100 -6.32 9.50 0.30
CA GLY A 100 -5.22 8.54 0.28
C GLY A 100 -3.94 9.05 0.97
N GLU A 101 -3.67 10.36 0.90
CA GLU A 101 -2.55 10.98 1.62
C GLU A 101 -2.80 11.02 3.13
N TYR A 102 -4.04 11.26 3.55
CA TYR A 102 -4.43 11.25 4.96
C TYR A 102 -4.30 9.85 5.58
N LEU A 103 -4.77 8.82 4.88
CA LEU A 103 -4.82 7.45 5.39
C LEU A 103 -3.46 6.73 5.37
N PHE A 104 -2.70 6.87 4.28
CA PHE A 104 -1.55 6.00 4.01
C PHE A 104 -0.19 6.68 4.15
N ALA A 105 -0.13 8.01 4.22
CA ALA A 105 1.13 8.70 4.42
C ALA A 105 1.46 8.83 5.90
N GLU A 106 2.74 8.92 6.21
CA GLU A 106 3.19 9.21 7.57
C GLU A 106 2.62 10.56 8.02
N PRO A 107 2.18 10.72 9.28
CA PRO A 107 1.67 11.98 9.82
C PRO A 107 2.59 13.15 9.48
N ALA A 108 1.99 14.28 9.09
CA ALA A 108 2.76 15.45 8.71
C ALA A 108 3.27 16.08 10.00
N ILE A 109 4.47 15.70 10.42
CA ILE A 109 5.07 16.30 11.60
C ILE A 109 5.42 17.75 11.22
N GLN A 110 4.57 18.68 11.67
CA GLN A 110 4.76 20.10 11.43
C GLN A 110 6.14 20.51 11.97
N GLY A 111 6.99 21.06 11.09
CA GLY A 111 8.33 21.52 11.45
C GLY A 111 9.48 20.56 11.11
N MET A 112 9.23 19.31 10.71
CA MET A 112 10.28 18.32 10.34
C MET A 112 10.73 18.39 8.87
N SER A 113 10.67 19.57 8.25
CA SER A 113 11.32 19.77 6.93
C SER A 113 12.68 20.41 7.11
N VAL A 114 13.65 20.01 6.27
CA VAL A 114 14.93 20.71 6.20
C VAL A 114 14.64 22.15 5.79
N ARG A 115 14.93 23.09 6.69
CA ARG A 115 14.58 24.50 6.56
C ARG A 115 15.75 25.38 6.94
N VAL A 116 15.80 26.56 6.33
CA VAL A 116 16.73 27.62 6.73
C VAL A 116 16.11 28.36 7.92
N VAL A 117 16.83 28.38 9.03
CA VAL A 117 16.45 29.15 10.22
C VAL A 117 17.06 30.54 10.09
N LYS A 118 16.22 31.58 10.01
CA LYS A 118 16.65 32.98 9.83
C LYS A 118 16.64 33.81 11.11
N ALA A 119 15.77 33.47 12.06
CA ALA A 119 15.62 34.20 13.32
C ALA A 119 16.53 33.62 14.41
N LYS A 120 17.12 34.50 15.24
CA LYS A 120 18.07 34.11 16.28
C LYS A 120 17.38 33.32 17.39
N GLU A 121 16.21 33.75 17.80
CA GLU A 121 15.38 33.13 18.84
C GLU A 121 14.95 31.72 18.42
N ALA A 122 14.64 31.54 17.13
CA ALA A 122 14.31 30.24 16.57
C ALA A 122 15.53 29.29 16.50
N ALA A 123 16.74 29.83 16.32
CA ALA A 123 17.96 29.02 16.36
C ALA A 123 18.27 28.57 17.79
N GLU A 124 18.14 29.45 18.78
CA GLU A 124 18.35 29.14 20.20
C GLU A 124 17.42 28.02 20.69
N ALA A 125 16.13 28.06 20.30
CA ALA A 125 15.17 27.01 20.63
C ALA A 125 15.53 25.63 20.04
N LEU A 126 16.30 25.58 18.95
CA LEU A 126 16.68 24.33 18.27
C LEU A 126 17.97 23.72 18.82
N VAL A 127 18.86 24.51 19.41
CA VAL A 127 20.14 24.03 19.97
C VAL A 127 19.93 23.02 21.10
N GLY A 128 18.81 23.09 21.82
CA GLY A 128 18.45 22.16 22.91
C GLY A 128 17.41 21.09 22.55
N SER A 129 16.97 21.01 21.30
CA SER A 129 15.94 20.04 20.89
C SER A 129 16.54 18.64 20.75
N ALA A 130 15.91 17.64 21.38
CA ALA A 130 16.29 16.23 21.20
C ALA A 130 15.96 15.69 19.79
N GLU A 131 15.10 16.38 19.04
CA GLU A 131 14.55 15.91 17.77
C GLU A 131 15.17 16.62 16.55
N THR A 132 15.88 17.73 16.74
CA THR A 132 16.45 18.53 15.64
C THR A 132 17.95 18.71 15.80
N LEU A 133 18.70 18.52 14.71
CA LEU A 133 20.12 18.82 14.65
C LEU A 133 20.34 20.16 13.92
N LEU A 134 20.89 21.15 14.63
CA LEU A 134 21.32 22.41 14.02
C LEU A 134 22.74 22.27 13.46
N VAL A 135 22.92 22.55 12.16
CA VAL A 135 24.22 22.45 11.47
C VAL A 135 24.53 23.77 10.77
N SER A 136 25.76 24.28 10.92
CA SER A 136 26.25 25.42 10.15
C SER A 136 26.86 24.95 8.83
N ILE A 137 26.48 25.61 7.72
CA ILE A 137 26.99 25.30 6.38
C ILE A 137 27.73 26.54 5.84
N PRO A 138 29.06 26.52 5.75
CA PRO A 138 29.82 27.59 5.10
C PRO A 138 29.53 27.60 3.60
N LEU A 139 29.00 28.71 3.08
CA LEU A 139 28.66 28.85 1.66
C LEU A 139 29.90 28.98 0.74
N SER A 140 31.07 29.21 1.31
CA SER A 140 32.35 29.29 0.58
C SER A 140 32.90 27.91 0.14
N LEU A 141 32.37 26.81 0.69
CA LEU A 141 32.82 25.47 0.36
C LEU A 141 32.15 24.94 -0.91
N GLN A 142 32.88 24.11 -1.67
CA GLN A 142 32.26 23.37 -2.77
C GLN A 142 31.22 22.37 -2.24
N ARG A 143 30.11 22.24 -2.96
CA ARG A 143 28.98 21.35 -2.61
C ARG A 143 29.40 19.93 -2.27
N GLN A 144 30.34 19.35 -3.02
CA GLN A 144 30.84 18.00 -2.76
C GLN A 144 31.45 17.82 -1.37
N HIS A 145 32.10 18.86 -0.82
CA HIS A 145 32.67 18.82 0.53
C HIS A 145 31.59 19.00 1.60
N ILE A 146 30.60 19.85 1.35
CA ILE A 146 29.42 20.02 2.21
C ILE A 146 28.67 18.69 2.33
N ASP A 147 28.39 18.02 1.21
CA ASP A 147 27.67 16.74 1.20
C ASP A 147 28.44 15.64 1.96
N LYS A 148 29.77 15.57 1.80
CA LYS A 148 30.62 14.62 2.55
C LYS A 148 30.59 14.90 4.06
N ALA A 149 30.68 16.17 4.46
CA ALA A 149 30.65 16.58 5.86
C ALA A 149 29.28 16.29 6.49
N LEU A 150 28.20 16.67 5.81
CA LEU A 150 26.83 16.42 6.26
C LEU A 150 26.57 14.92 6.42
N ASN A 151 26.98 14.09 5.46
CA ASN A 151 26.88 12.63 5.59
C ASN A 151 27.62 12.08 6.82
N LYS A 152 28.80 12.62 7.15
CA LYS A 152 29.56 12.21 8.34
C LYS A 152 28.84 12.60 9.64
N ILE A 153 28.25 13.79 9.68
CA ILE A 153 27.46 14.28 10.82
C ILE A 153 26.21 13.42 11.00
N LEU A 154 25.43 13.24 9.93
CA LEU A 154 24.21 12.42 9.94
C LEU A 154 24.51 10.98 10.35
N LYS A 155 25.59 10.37 9.87
CA LYS A 155 26.00 9.02 10.30
C LYS A 155 26.28 8.90 11.80
N LYS A 156 26.65 9.98 12.49
CA LYS A 156 26.92 9.99 13.95
C LYS A 156 25.69 10.29 14.79
N HIS A 157 24.78 11.14 14.30
CA HIS A 157 23.59 11.56 15.05
C HIS A 157 22.34 10.75 14.71
N LEU A 158 22.30 10.09 13.55
CA LEU A 158 21.26 9.14 13.16
C LEU A 158 21.67 7.68 13.39
N VAL A 159 22.72 7.44 14.19
CA VAL A 159 23.13 6.09 14.57
C VAL A 159 21.92 5.43 15.23
N SER A 160 21.49 4.28 14.69
CA SER A 160 20.40 3.41 15.17
C SER A 160 18.97 3.63 14.68
N LYS A 161 18.76 4.02 13.41
CA LYS A 161 17.65 3.48 12.61
C LYS A 161 18.16 3.04 11.22
N ALA A 162 18.85 1.90 11.23
CA ALA A 162 18.75 0.90 10.17
C ALA A 162 18.98 1.42 8.73
N MET A 163 20.17 1.94 8.42
CA MET A 163 20.56 2.40 7.07
C MET A 163 20.24 1.34 6.00
N GLY A 164 19.25 1.60 5.14
CA GLY A 164 18.87 0.74 4.02
C GLY A 164 17.42 0.24 4.07
N ARG A 165 17.22 -1.01 3.64
CA ARG A 165 15.89 -1.67 3.49
C ARG A 165 15.10 -1.74 4.81
N GLU A 166 15.79 -1.63 5.95
CA GLU A 166 15.19 -1.63 7.29
C GLU A 166 14.45 -0.31 7.64
N VAL A 167 14.87 0.87 7.12
CA VAL A 167 14.11 2.14 7.33
C VAL A 167 12.71 2.07 6.71
N ARG A 168 12.56 1.32 5.62
CA ARG A 168 11.26 1.14 4.94
C ARG A 168 10.49 -0.08 5.43
N ASN A 169 10.75 -0.53 6.66
CA ASN A 169 9.91 -1.56 7.26
C ASN A 169 8.54 -0.96 7.63
N PRO A 170 7.45 -1.40 6.98
CA PRO A 170 6.11 -0.85 7.25
C PRO A 170 5.65 -0.96 8.70
N LYS A 171 6.25 -1.87 9.49
CA LYS A 171 5.99 -2.00 10.93
C LYS A 171 6.35 -0.76 11.77
N HIS A 172 7.18 0.15 11.25
CA HIS A 172 7.52 1.40 11.91
C HIS A 172 6.67 2.59 11.43
N SER A 173 5.70 2.34 10.54
CA SER A 173 4.75 3.36 10.08
C SER A 173 3.88 3.86 11.21
N GLN A 174 3.61 5.16 11.20
CA GLN A 174 2.61 5.83 12.00
C GLN A 174 1.42 6.31 11.15
N SER A 175 1.34 5.89 9.89
CA SER A 175 0.14 6.11 9.07
C SER A 175 -1.08 5.43 9.71
N LEU A 176 -2.28 5.92 9.39
CA LEU A 176 -3.53 5.34 9.91
C LEU A 176 -3.71 3.90 9.43
N TYR A 177 -3.28 3.63 8.21
CA TYR A 177 -3.32 2.31 7.58
C TYR A 177 -1.93 1.94 7.05
N SER A 178 -1.19 1.18 7.84
CA SER A 178 0.14 0.70 7.48
C SER A 178 0.10 -0.73 6.93
N LEU A 179 1.02 -1.02 6.01
CA LEU A 179 1.23 -2.40 5.55
C LEU A 179 1.86 -3.21 6.68
N SER A 180 1.54 -4.49 6.78
CA SER A 180 2.11 -5.38 7.79
C SER A 180 3.51 -5.88 7.43
N LYS A 181 3.83 -5.91 6.13
CA LYS A 181 5.12 -6.29 5.56
C LYS A 181 5.41 -5.50 4.27
N PRO A 182 6.66 -5.51 3.78
CA PRO A 182 6.97 -4.90 2.49
C PRO A 182 6.21 -5.59 1.36
N ALA A 183 5.36 -4.83 0.67
CA ALA A 183 4.64 -5.32 -0.50
C ALA A 183 5.50 -5.31 -1.76
N VAL A 184 5.31 -6.31 -2.63
CA VAL A 184 5.92 -6.37 -3.96
C VAL A 184 4.81 -6.20 -5.00
N PRO A 185 4.71 -5.04 -5.69
CA PRO A 185 3.57 -4.73 -6.56
C PRO A 185 3.31 -5.77 -7.65
N ALA A 186 4.36 -6.31 -8.27
CA ALA A 186 4.23 -7.35 -9.28
C ALA A 186 3.62 -8.66 -8.75
N VAL A 187 3.80 -8.96 -7.46
CA VAL A 187 3.21 -10.12 -6.80
C VAL A 187 1.73 -9.86 -6.50
N LEU A 188 1.40 -8.66 -6.01
CA LEU A 188 0.01 -8.25 -5.78
C LEU A 188 -0.79 -8.29 -7.09
N LYS A 189 -0.26 -7.70 -8.16
CA LYS A 189 -0.88 -7.73 -9.50
C LYS A 189 -1.25 -9.15 -9.93
N LYS A 190 -0.27 -10.06 -9.96
CA LYS A 190 -0.51 -11.47 -10.32
C LYS A 190 -1.54 -12.15 -9.42
N THR A 191 -1.53 -11.81 -8.14
CA THR A 191 -2.45 -12.38 -7.14
C THR A 191 -3.90 -12.00 -7.44
N PHE A 192 -4.15 -10.72 -7.72
CA PHE A 192 -5.49 -10.23 -8.05
C PHE A 192 -5.92 -10.58 -9.47
N GLU A 193 -5.01 -10.60 -10.47
CA GLU A 193 -5.32 -11.08 -11.83
C GLU A 193 -5.82 -12.54 -11.82
N LEU A 194 -5.21 -13.42 -11.01
CA LEU A 194 -5.68 -14.79 -10.85
C LEU A 194 -7.05 -14.87 -10.17
N MET A 195 -7.29 -14.00 -9.18
CA MET A 195 -8.58 -13.94 -8.49
C MET A 195 -9.70 -13.45 -9.42
N ASP A 196 -9.42 -12.41 -10.20
CA ASP A 196 -10.34 -11.86 -11.20
C ASP A 196 -10.64 -12.87 -12.30
N ALA A 197 -9.62 -13.56 -12.83
CA ALA A 197 -9.79 -14.62 -13.82
C ALA A 197 -10.66 -15.76 -13.28
N LYS A 198 -10.47 -16.14 -12.01
CA LYS A 198 -11.28 -17.15 -11.35
C LYS A 198 -12.74 -16.72 -11.21
N HIS A 199 -13.00 -15.52 -10.69
CA HIS A 199 -14.36 -15.00 -10.55
C HIS A 199 -15.05 -14.84 -11.91
N ALA A 200 -14.34 -14.36 -12.92
CA ALA A 200 -14.89 -14.23 -14.27
C ALA A 200 -15.26 -15.59 -14.88
N ALA A 201 -14.48 -16.64 -14.62
CA ALA A 201 -14.78 -18.00 -15.04
C ALA A 201 -16.02 -18.57 -14.32
N GLU A 202 -16.10 -18.37 -13.00
CA GLU A 202 -17.26 -18.76 -12.18
C GLU A 202 -18.55 -18.06 -12.63
N LEU A 203 -18.50 -16.75 -12.93
CA LEU A 203 -19.63 -15.97 -13.45
C LEU A 203 -20.13 -16.45 -14.82
N ARG A 204 -19.23 -17.00 -15.64
CA ARG A 204 -19.58 -17.59 -16.95
C ARG A 204 -20.10 -19.03 -16.82
N GLY A 205 -20.12 -19.61 -15.62
CA GLY A 205 -20.52 -21.00 -15.39
C GLY A 205 -19.51 -22.04 -15.86
N VAL A 206 -18.26 -21.64 -16.17
CA VAL A 206 -17.20 -22.54 -16.64
C VAL A 206 -16.01 -22.43 -15.67
N PRO A 207 -16.00 -23.17 -14.55
CA PRO A 207 -14.91 -23.10 -13.59
C PRO A 207 -13.63 -23.63 -14.22
N LEU A 208 -12.58 -22.81 -14.17
CA LEU A 208 -11.26 -23.17 -14.69
C LEU A 208 -10.41 -23.86 -13.62
N GLY A 209 -9.66 -24.87 -14.04
CA GLY A 209 -8.62 -25.49 -13.22
C GLY A 209 -7.44 -24.54 -13.02
N ASN A 210 -6.61 -24.81 -12.01
CA ASN A 210 -5.47 -23.94 -11.68
C ASN A 210 -4.45 -23.78 -12.81
N VAL A 211 -4.25 -24.80 -13.63
CA VAL A 211 -3.31 -24.74 -14.78
C VAL A 211 -3.89 -23.83 -15.87
N GLU A 212 -5.18 -23.96 -16.16
CA GLU A 212 -5.88 -23.11 -17.13
C GLU A 212 -5.90 -21.65 -16.67
N LEU A 213 -6.15 -21.40 -15.38
CA LEU A 213 -6.05 -20.06 -14.79
C LEU A 213 -4.65 -19.46 -14.98
N ALA A 214 -3.59 -20.24 -14.76
CA ALA A 214 -2.22 -19.80 -14.99
C ALA A 214 -1.94 -19.42 -16.45
N GLU A 215 -2.53 -20.16 -17.40
CA GLU A 215 -2.41 -19.86 -18.84
C GLU A 215 -3.14 -18.57 -19.22
N VAL A 216 -4.38 -18.38 -18.72
CA VAL A 216 -5.18 -17.17 -18.95
C VAL A 216 -4.43 -15.91 -18.51
N VAL A 217 -3.82 -15.93 -17.32
CA VAL A 217 -3.04 -14.78 -16.81
C VAL A 217 -1.59 -14.74 -17.28
N ARG A 218 -1.17 -15.70 -18.13
CA ARG A 218 0.21 -15.85 -18.62
C ARG A 218 1.24 -15.88 -17.48
N LEU A 219 0.95 -16.66 -16.44
CA LEU A 219 1.79 -16.77 -15.25
C LEU A 219 3.16 -17.34 -15.62
N ALA A 220 4.19 -16.50 -15.57
CA ALA A 220 5.57 -16.96 -15.74
C ALA A 220 5.97 -17.87 -14.57
N TYR A 221 6.20 -19.15 -14.87
CA TYR A 221 6.70 -20.15 -13.94
C TYR A 221 8.08 -20.64 -14.41
N SER A 222 9.07 -20.53 -13.53
CA SER A 222 10.41 -21.11 -13.72
C SER A 222 10.63 -22.16 -12.65
N GLU A 223 10.79 -23.42 -13.07
CA GLU A 223 11.21 -24.47 -12.15
C GLU A 223 12.69 -24.25 -11.81
N ARG A 224 13.05 -24.32 -10.53
CA ARG A 224 14.46 -24.36 -10.14
C ARG A 224 14.97 -25.76 -10.45
N ALA A 225 15.96 -25.87 -11.33
CA ALA A 225 16.64 -27.13 -11.58
C ALA A 225 17.23 -27.66 -10.26
N LYS A 226 16.80 -28.83 -9.83
CA LYS A 226 17.49 -29.61 -8.79
C LYS A 226 18.36 -30.64 -9.51
N SER A 227 19.57 -30.87 -9.03
CA SER A 227 20.52 -31.82 -9.64
C SER A 227 19.99 -33.25 -9.72
N ASP A 228 19.03 -33.60 -8.85
CA ASP A 228 18.63 -34.98 -8.59
C ASP A 228 17.18 -35.32 -9.02
N GLU A 229 16.46 -34.39 -9.67
CA GLU A 229 15.08 -34.60 -10.12
C GLU A 229 14.95 -34.46 -11.65
N ILE A 230 14.40 -35.49 -12.31
CA ILE A 230 13.91 -35.36 -13.69
C ILE A 230 12.62 -34.53 -13.64
N SER A 231 12.66 -33.31 -14.18
CA SER A 231 11.46 -32.49 -14.37
C SER A 231 10.52 -33.20 -15.35
N THR A 232 9.38 -33.66 -14.84
CA THR A 232 8.30 -34.24 -15.67
C THR A 232 7.19 -33.20 -15.86
N GLU A 233 6.43 -33.32 -16.96
CA GLU A 233 5.27 -32.47 -17.21
C GLU A 233 4.22 -32.54 -16.07
N ALA A 234 4.10 -33.70 -15.42
CA ALA A 234 3.26 -33.87 -14.24
C ALA A 234 3.75 -33.02 -13.04
N ASN A 235 5.06 -32.99 -12.79
CA ASN A 235 5.66 -32.16 -11.73
C ASN A 235 5.45 -30.66 -12.02
N ARG A 236 5.63 -30.25 -13.28
CA ARG A 236 5.36 -28.87 -13.73
C ARG A 236 3.91 -28.46 -13.45
N ARG A 237 2.94 -29.26 -13.90
CA ARG A 237 1.50 -28.98 -13.67
C ARG A 237 1.16 -28.91 -12.18
N ARG A 238 1.72 -29.82 -11.37
CA ARG A 238 1.55 -29.80 -9.91
C ARG A 238 2.10 -28.51 -9.29
N ASN A 239 3.30 -28.09 -9.68
CA ASN A 239 3.94 -26.88 -9.16
C ASN A 239 3.20 -25.60 -9.54
N ILE A 240 2.70 -25.52 -10.79
CA ILE A 240 1.82 -24.44 -11.23
C ILE A 240 0.55 -24.42 -10.38
N SER A 241 -0.09 -25.59 -10.19
CA SER A 241 -1.30 -25.70 -9.38
C SER A 241 -1.09 -25.24 -7.93
N ILE A 242 0.00 -25.67 -7.28
CA ILE A 242 0.35 -25.24 -5.93
C ILE A 242 0.56 -23.71 -5.88
N THR A 243 1.24 -23.16 -6.88
CA THR A 243 1.53 -21.72 -6.95
C THR A 243 0.24 -20.90 -7.10
N VAL A 244 -0.66 -21.31 -7.98
CA VAL A 244 -1.97 -20.66 -8.20
C VAL A 244 -2.83 -20.76 -6.94
N SER A 245 -2.93 -21.95 -6.33
CA SER A 245 -3.65 -22.13 -5.06
C SER A 245 -3.15 -21.18 -3.97
N ARG A 246 -1.82 -21.01 -3.86
CA ARG A 246 -1.23 -20.07 -2.89
C ARG A 246 -1.59 -18.63 -3.19
N TYR A 247 -1.56 -18.21 -4.46
CA TYR A 247 -1.97 -16.86 -4.85
C TYR A 247 -3.45 -16.61 -4.52
N ILE A 248 -4.34 -17.51 -4.90
CA ILE A 248 -5.78 -17.39 -4.60
C ILE A 248 -6.02 -17.34 -3.08
N SER A 249 -5.36 -18.20 -2.30
CA SER A 249 -5.47 -18.19 -0.84
C SER A 249 -4.98 -16.87 -0.24
N ASN A 250 -3.87 -16.33 -0.74
CA ASN A 250 -3.38 -15.02 -0.33
C ASN A 250 -4.36 -13.89 -0.71
N ALA A 251 -4.95 -13.93 -1.91
CA ALA A 251 -5.95 -12.95 -2.36
C ALA A 251 -7.16 -12.94 -1.42
N LYS A 252 -7.71 -14.12 -1.09
CA LYS A 252 -8.83 -14.25 -0.15
C LYS A 252 -8.50 -13.66 1.22
N SER A 253 -7.32 -13.98 1.76
CA SER A 253 -6.87 -13.42 3.03
C SER A 253 -6.67 -11.91 2.96
N MET A 254 -6.17 -11.37 1.84
CA MET A 254 -6.05 -9.92 1.61
C MET A 254 -7.42 -9.22 1.59
N ILE A 255 -8.39 -9.80 0.88
CA ILE A 255 -9.77 -9.28 0.78
C ILE A 255 -10.44 -9.25 2.15
N GLU A 256 -10.34 -10.35 2.90
CA GLU A 256 -10.88 -10.44 4.26
C GLU A 256 -10.22 -9.41 5.19
N ASN A 257 -8.88 -9.41 5.25
CA ASN A 257 -8.12 -8.51 6.12
C ASN A 257 -8.32 -7.03 5.79
N ALA A 258 -8.51 -6.67 4.51
CA ALA A 258 -8.77 -5.29 4.10
C ALA A 258 -10.02 -4.74 4.79
N GLY A 259 -11.05 -5.57 4.96
CA GLY A 259 -12.28 -5.23 5.69
C GLY A 259 -12.05 -4.90 7.16
N TYR A 260 -10.95 -5.36 7.75
CA TYR A 260 -10.56 -5.08 9.14
C TYR A 260 -9.42 -4.06 9.24
N GLY A 261 -9.08 -3.37 8.15
CA GLY A 261 -8.04 -2.34 8.14
C GLY A 261 -6.63 -2.92 8.18
N LEU A 262 -6.44 -4.14 7.67
CA LEU A 262 -5.14 -4.80 7.59
C LEU A 262 -4.80 -5.18 6.15
N PHE A 263 -3.54 -5.02 5.76
CA PHE A 263 -3.05 -5.48 4.46
C PHE A 263 -1.58 -5.93 4.53
N PRO A 264 -1.19 -6.96 3.76
CA PRO A 264 0.18 -7.43 3.68
C PRO A 264 1.16 -6.35 3.23
#